data_AF-A0A818LUF0-F1
#
_entry.id   AF-A0A818LUF0-F1
#
_cell.length_a   1.000
_cell.length_b   1.000
_cell.length_c   1.000
_cell.angle_alpha   90.00
_cell.angle_beta   90.00
_cell.angle_gamma   90.00
#
_symmetry.space_group_name_H-M   'P 1'
#
loop_
_entity.id
_entity.type
_entity.pdbx_description
1 polymer ?
#
loop_
_entity_poly.entity_id
_entity_poly.type
_entity_poly.pdbx_seq_one_letter_code
_entity_poly.pdbx_strand_id
1 'polypeptide(L)'
;MQVSFSAVALILVTTTLGFRWSTIGTTIAGTGYSVSPLSSRLYSPRKIRFDSSGLLYIADQLDHRIQAWKVGDSAGATVAGQANGVAGSTSTDLYNPFSSYVDSSNNIYVADTYNHRVQLWSSGALSGTTLIGTGKHED
;
A
#
# COMPACT_ATOMS: atom_id res chain seq x y z
N MET A 1 -11.88 -52.97 21.88
CA MET A 1 -10.46 -52.58 21.79
C MET A 1 -10.43 -51.17 21.21
N GLN A 2 -10.11 -50.20 22.05
CA GLN A 2 -10.16 -48.77 21.76
C GLN A 2 -8.74 -48.29 21.49
N VAL A 3 -8.53 -47.47 20.45
CA VAL A 3 -7.43 -46.50 20.42
C VAL A 3 -7.96 -45.16 19.91
N SER A 4 -7.62 -44.15 20.70
CA SER A 4 -8.11 -42.78 20.74
C SER A 4 -7.26 -41.87 19.84
N PHE A 5 -7.87 -40.79 19.33
CA PHE A 5 -7.13 -39.58 18.96
C PHE A 5 -7.64 -38.40 19.81
N SER A 6 -6.69 -37.71 20.43
CA SER A 6 -6.85 -36.58 21.36
C SER A 6 -7.39 -35.33 20.65
N ALA A 7 -8.36 -34.68 21.30
CA ALA A 7 -9.00 -33.45 20.86
C ALA A 7 -8.09 -32.21 21.01
N VAL A 8 -8.31 -31.19 20.16
CA VAL A 8 -8.18 -29.78 20.57
C VAL A 8 -9.37 -29.00 20.02
N ALA A 9 -9.89 -28.12 20.88
CA ALA A 9 -11.25 -27.62 20.92
C ALA A 9 -11.70 -26.82 19.69
N LEU A 10 -12.93 -27.15 19.30
CA LEU A 10 -13.80 -26.48 18.36
C LEU A 10 -14.42 -25.24 19.03
N ILE A 11 -14.27 -24.05 18.43
CA ILE A 11 -15.22 -22.96 18.66
C ILE A 11 -16.05 -22.84 17.39
N LEU A 12 -17.23 -23.45 17.42
CA LEU A 12 -18.22 -23.43 16.35
C LEU A 12 -19.19 -22.27 16.64
N VAL A 13 -19.23 -21.26 15.77
CA VAL A 13 -20.33 -20.29 15.71
C VAL A 13 -21.13 -20.62 14.45
N THR A 14 -22.30 -21.24 14.63
CA THR A 14 -23.16 -21.69 13.52
C THR A 14 -24.29 -20.71 13.28
N THR A 15 -24.17 -19.92 12.21
CA THR A 15 -25.30 -19.50 11.38
C THR A 15 -24.84 -19.55 9.92
N THR A 16 -25.50 -20.41 9.13
CA THR A 16 -25.34 -20.71 7.69
C THR A 16 -24.58 -19.71 6.81
N LEU A 17 -23.25 -19.72 6.83
CA LEU A 17 -22.42 -19.37 5.68
C LEU A 17 -21.17 -20.26 5.76
N GLY A 18 -21.10 -21.26 4.88
CA GLY A 18 -19.93 -22.12 4.76
C GLY A 18 -18.72 -21.28 4.35
N PHE A 19 -17.90 -20.90 5.33
CA PHE A 19 -16.65 -20.19 5.09
C PHE A 19 -15.69 -21.17 4.39
N ARG A 20 -15.70 -21.17 3.05
CA ARG A 20 -14.73 -21.91 2.26
C ARG A 20 -13.51 -21.04 2.08
N TRP A 21 -12.42 -21.45 2.71
CA TRP A 21 -11.10 -20.93 2.36
C TRP A 21 -10.84 -21.24 0.87
N SER A 22 -10.56 -20.19 0.09
CA SER A 22 -10.00 -20.34 -1.25
C SER A 22 -8.48 -20.36 -1.12
N THR A 23 -7.84 -21.36 -1.72
CA THR A 23 -6.38 -21.36 -1.90
C THR A 23 -5.95 -20.60 -3.16
N ILE A 24 -6.92 -20.15 -3.97
CA ILE A 24 -6.68 -19.34 -5.16
C ILE A 24 -6.68 -17.88 -4.74
N GLY A 25 -5.55 -17.21 -4.92
CA GLY A 25 -5.43 -15.77 -4.76
C GLY A 25 -6.06 -15.04 -5.95
N THR A 26 -6.66 -13.88 -5.67
CA THR A 26 -7.22 -12.99 -6.69
C THR A 26 -6.45 -11.68 -6.69
N THR A 27 -6.11 -11.17 -7.88
CA THR A 27 -5.55 -9.83 -8.03
C THR A 27 -6.64 -8.78 -7.77
N ILE A 28 -6.42 -7.92 -6.78
CA ILE A 28 -7.37 -6.85 -6.41
C ILE A 28 -6.88 -5.44 -6.76
N ALA A 29 -5.62 -5.31 -7.17
CA ALA A 29 -4.98 -4.08 -7.61
C ALA A 29 -3.79 -4.41 -8.52
N GLY A 30 -3.55 -3.56 -9.52
CA GLY A 30 -2.54 -3.78 -10.55
C GLY A 30 -2.92 -4.84 -11.58
N THR A 31 -2.21 -4.87 -12.70
CA THR A 31 -2.41 -5.87 -13.77
C THR A 31 -1.60 -7.15 -13.59
N GLY A 32 -0.65 -7.16 -12.65
CA GLY A 32 0.35 -8.25 -12.53
C GLY A 32 1.49 -8.17 -13.55
N TYR A 33 1.52 -7.14 -14.41
CA TYR A 33 2.58 -6.93 -15.41
C TYR A 33 3.29 -5.59 -15.20
N SER A 34 4.63 -5.60 -15.26
CA SER A 34 5.45 -4.39 -15.08
C SER A 34 5.40 -3.42 -16.26
N VAL A 35 4.81 -3.81 -17.39
CA VAL A 35 4.79 -3.05 -18.67
C VAL A 35 3.40 -2.53 -19.06
N SER A 36 2.47 -2.43 -18.12
CA SER A 36 1.16 -1.79 -18.34
C SER A 36 1.24 -0.26 -18.19
N PRO A 37 0.20 0.51 -18.60
CA PRO A 37 0.14 1.93 -18.30
C PRO A 37 0.42 2.24 -16.82
N LEU A 38 1.10 3.35 -16.54
CA LEU A 38 1.48 3.75 -15.18
C LEU A 38 0.29 3.83 -14.22
N SER A 39 -0.91 4.17 -14.70
CA SER A 39 -2.12 4.23 -13.87
C SER A 39 -2.65 2.86 -13.46
N SER A 40 -2.34 1.79 -14.21
CA SER A 40 -2.85 0.44 -13.99
C SER A 40 -1.79 -0.56 -13.53
N ARG A 41 -0.49 -0.22 -13.56
CA ARG A 41 0.58 -1.08 -13.05
C ARG A 41 0.98 -0.74 -11.62
N LEU A 42 1.63 -1.71 -10.98
CA LEU A 42 2.42 -1.55 -9.76
C LEU A 42 3.81 -2.15 -10.03
N TYR A 43 4.86 -1.44 -9.67
CA TYR A 43 6.25 -1.85 -9.80
C TYR A 43 6.90 -2.10 -8.43
N SER A 44 6.95 -3.38 -8.05
CA SER A 44 7.46 -3.82 -6.74
C SER A 44 6.65 -3.24 -5.56
N PRO A 45 5.32 -3.52 -5.48
CA PRO A 45 4.52 -3.11 -4.34
C PRO A 45 5.08 -3.73 -3.05
N ARG A 46 5.23 -2.92 -1.99
CA ARG A 46 5.83 -3.35 -0.71
C ARG A 46 4.79 -3.52 0.38
N LYS A 47 4.40 -2.42 1.01
CA LYS A 47 3.41 -2.42 2.09
C LYS A 47 2.06 -1.95 1.55
N ILE A 48 1.02 -2.50 2.13
CA ILE A 48 -0.37 -2.13 1.85
C ILE A 48 -1.10 -1.76 3.14
N ARG A 49 -2.10 -0.90 3.03
CA ARG A 49 -3.01 -0.55 4.12
C ARG A 49 -4.38 -0.14 3.59
N PHE A 50 -5.45 -0.56 4.26
CA PHE A 50 -6.78 -0.03 4.01
C PHE A 50 -7.07 1.16 4.92
N ASP A 51 -7.79 2.16 4.41
CA ASP A 51 -8.46 3.15 5.26
C ASP A 51 -9.81 2.62 5.78
N SER A 52 -10.52 3.43 6.56
CA SER A 52 -11.84 3.08 7.09
C SER A 52 -12.96 3.03 6.04
N SER A 53 -12.72 3.55 4.83
CA SER A 53 -13.66 3.50 3.70
C SER A 53 -13.46 2.25 2.82
N GLY A 54 -12.35 1.53 3.01
CA GLY A 54 -11.97 0.37 2.21
C GLY A 54 -11.10 0.71 1.00
N LEU A 55 -10.53 1.93 0.92
CA LEU A 55 -9.55 2.30 -0.09
C LEU A 55 -8.19 1.69 0.26
N LEU A 56 -7.56 1.04 -0.72
CA LEU A 56 -6.27 0.36 -0.57
C LEU A 56 -5.13 1.31 -0.92
N TYR A 57 -4.26 1.59 0.03
CA TYR A 57 -3.02 2.34 -0.17
C TYR A 57 -1.86 1.37 -0.34
N ILE A 58 -1.01 1.63 -1.33
CA ILE A 58 0.07 0.74 -1.76
C ILE A 58 1.34 1.56 -1.92
N ALA A 59 2.40 1.16 -1.23
CA ALA A 59 3.75 1.67 -1.49
C ALA A 59 4.29 1.02 -2.77
N ASP A 60 4.21 1.75 -3.88
CA ASP A 60 4.63 1.33 -5.20
C ASP A 60 6.10 1.71 -5.41
N GLN A 61 6.99 0.89 -4.83
CA GLN A 61 8.34 1.33 -4.48
C GLN A 61 9.19 1.75 -5.68
N LEU A 62 9.22 0.94 -6.74
CA LEU A 62 10.07 1.20 -7.91
C LEU A 62 9.42 2.14 -8.93
N ASP A 63 8.16 2.53 -8.70
CA ASP A 63 7.55 3.70 -9.33
C ASP A 63 7.54 4.92 -8.38
N HIS A 64 8.27 4.84 -7.27
CA HIS A 64 8.57 5.98 -6.39
C HIS A 64 7.32 6.78 -5.95
N ARG A 65 6.24 6.08 -5.62
CA ARG A 65 4.95 6.70 -5.31
C ARG A 65 4.11 5.89 -4.33
N ILE A 66 3.09 6.52 -3.76
CA ILE A 66 1.99 5.85 -3.08
C ILE A 66 0.77 5.87 -3.99
N GLN A 67 0.22 4.68 -4.25
CA GLN A 67 -1.03 4.53 -5.01
C GLN A 67 -2.20 4.30 -4.04
N ALA A 68 -3.33 4.94 -4.32
CA ALA A 68 -4.62 4.60 -3.73
C ALA A 68 -5.47 3.86 -4.77
N TRP A 69 -6.11 2.78 -4.36
CA TRP A 69 -6.80 1.86 -5.25
C TRP A 69 -8.09 1.38 -4.63
N LYS A 70 -9.21 1.51 -5.34
CA LYS A 70 -10.47 0.90 -4.91
C LYS A 70 -10.55 -0.52 -5.45
N VAL A 71 -10.77 -1.49 -4.57
CA VAL A 71 -10.82 -2.90 -4.96
C VAL A 71 -11.79 -3.12 -6.12
N GLY A 72 -11.28 -3.70 -7.21
CA GLY A 72 -12.03 -3.96 -8.44
C GLY A 72 -11.85 -2.92 -9.55
N ASP A 73 -11.27 -1.75 -9.25
CA ASP A 73 -10.97 -0.74 -10.28
C ASP A 73 -9.80 -1.19 -11.16
N SER A 74 -9.81 -0.76 -12.42
CA SER A 74 -8.75 -1.07 -13.41
C SER A 74 -7.51 -0.19 -13.28
N ALA A 75 -7.58 0.88 -12.49
CA ALA A 75 -6.50 1.82 -12.27
C ALA A 75 -6.54 2.39 -10.85
N GLY A 76 -5.38 2.80 -10.34
CA GLY A 76 -5.23 3.54 -9.10
C GLY A 76 -4.92 5.01 -9.33
N ALA A 77 -4.96 5.79 -8.26
CA ALA A 77 -4.57 7.20 -8.23
C ALA A 77 -3.25 7.37 -7.47
N THR A 78 -2.33 8.16 -8.00
CA THR A 78 -1.14 8.59 -7.25
C THR A 78 -1.56 9.62 -6.20
N VAL A 79 -1.31 9.32 -4.93
CA VAL A 79 -1.69 10.17 -3.80
C VAL A 79 -0.49 10.75 -3.05
N ALA A 80 0.73 10.27 -3.36
CA ALA A 80 1.99 10.89 -2.95
C ALA A 80 3.10 10.50 -3.95
N GLY A 81 4.01 11.43 -4.23
CA GLY A 81 5.01 11.30 -5.30
C GLY A 81 4.45 11.63 -6.69
N GLN A 82 5.25 11.44 -7.73
CA GLN A 82 4.88 11.78 -9.10
C GLN A 82 4.24 10.60 -9.85
N ALA A 83 3.16 10.87 -10.60
CA ALA A 83 2.46 9.84 -11.37
C ALA A 83 3.29 9.25 -12.53
N ASN A 84 4.34 9.96 -12.97
CA ASN A 84 5.27 9.51 -14.00
C ASN A 84 6.21 8.38 -13.53
N GLY A 85 6.20 8.05 -12.23
CA GLY A 85 7.00 6.98 -11.66
C GLY A 85 8.49 7.31 -11.52
N VAL A 86 8.88 8.59 -11.53
CA VAL A 86 10.27 9.05 -11.49
C VAL A 86 10.67 9.41 -10.05
N ALA A 87 11.85 8.96 -9.62
CA ALA A 87 12.42 9.30 -8.33
C ALA A 87 12.84 10.77 -8.26
N GLY A 88 12.78 11.35 -7.06
CA GLY A 88 13.36 12.65 -6.77
C GLY A 88 13.39 12.93 -5.27
N SER A 89 13.97 14.07 -4.90
CA SER A 89 14.15 14.50 -3.51
C SER A 89 13.44 15.81 -3.17
N THR A 90 12.73 16.40 -4.14
CA THR A 90 11.93 17.62 -3.90
C THR A 90 10.69 17.30 -3.04
N SER A 91 9.90 18.32 -2.71
CA SER A 91 8.64 18.13 -1.96
C SER A 91 7.56 17.42 -2.76
N THR A 92 7.67 17.34 -4.09
CA THR A 92 6.68 16.65 -4.95
C THR A 92 7.06 15.20 -5.23
N ASP A 93 8.26 14.80 -4.83
CA ASP A 93 8.86 13.53 -5.21
C ASP A 93 9.07 12.63 -4.00
N LEU A 94 9.19 11.34 -4.29
CA LEU A 94 9.64 10.32 -3.35
C LEU A 94 10.79 9.54 -4.00
N TYR A 95 11.52 8.79 -3.18
CA TYR A 95 12.55 7.88 -3.62
C TYR A 95 12.47 6.57 -2.85
N ASN A 96 11.98 5.54 -3.54
CA ASN A 96 11.78 4.18 -3.02
C ASN A 96 11.00 4.14 -1.69
N PRO A 97 9.77 4.69 -1.65
CA PRO A 97 8.98 4.66 -0.43
C PRO A 97 8.69 3.21 -0.03
N PHE A 98 8.94 2.87 1.24
CA PHE A 98 8.76 1.50 1.71
C PHE A 98 7.35 1.26 2.26
N SER A 99 6.78 2.26 2.91
CA SER A 99 5.47 2.17 3.55
C SER A 99 4.81 3.53 3.68
N SER A 100 3.49 3.50 3.86
CA SER A 100 2.71 4.66 4.27
C SER A 100 1.77 4.35 5.44
N TYR A 101 1.40 5.38 6.17
CA TYR A 101 0.30 5.38 7.13
C TYR A 101 -0.72 6.45 6.73
N VAL A 102 -2.00 6.17 6.91
CA VAL A 102 -3.10 7.10 6.61
C VAL A 102 -3.86 7.35 7.90
N ASP A 103 -4.01 8.61 8.27
CA ASP A 103 -4.80 9.02 9.44
C ASP A 103 -6.29 9.21 9.10
N SER A 104 -7.11 9.50 10.12
CA SER A 104 -8.56 9.69 9.96
C SER A 104 -8.95 10.93 9.14
N SER A 105 -8.00 11.83 8.91
CA SER A 105 -8.17 13.03 8.07
C SER A 105 -7.67 12.79 6.64
N ASN A 106 -7.37 11.53 6.29
CA ASN A 106 -6.78 11.10 5.03
C ASN A 106 -5.42 11.74 4.72
N ASN A 107 -4.68 12.18 5.73
CA ASN A 107 -3.30 12.57 5.53
C ASN A 107 -2.41 11.33 5.45
N ILE A 108 -1.42 11.38 4.57
CA ILE A 108 -0.55 10.25 4.23
C ILE A 108 0.85 10.55 4.74
N TYR A 109 1.35 9.69 5.63
CA TYR A 109 2.69 9.74 6.18
C TYR A 109 3.52 8.69 5.45
N VAL A 110 4.54 9.12 4.72
CA VAL A 110 5.32 8.26 3.84
C VAL A 110 6.72 8.11 4.38
N ALA A 111 7.16 6.85 4.54
CA ALA A 111 8.56 6.52 4.76
C ALA A 111 9.29 6.61 3.41
N ASP A 112 9.88 7.78 3.15
CA ASP A 112 10.59 8.12 1.92
C ASP A 112 12.04 7.65 2.00
N THR A 113 12.19 6.33 1.89
CA THR A 113 13.34 5.54 2.40
C THR A 113 14.69 6.04 1.92
N TYR A 114 14.86 6.28 0.61
CA TYR A 114 16.14 6.69 0.04
C TYR A 114 16.34 8.21 0.01
N ASN A 115 15.34 8.97 0.45
CA ASN A 115 15.53 10.36 0.85
C ASN A 115 15.75 10.50 2.36
N HIS A 116 15.84 9.40 3.14
CA HIS A 116 16.11 9.44 4.58
C HIS A 116 15.17 10.35 5.38
N ARG A 117 13.89 10.38 5.00
CA ARG A 117 12.90 11.26 5.62
C ARG A 117 11.53 10.60 5.76
N VAL A 118 10.71 11.19 6.61
CA VAL A 118 9.26 10.96 6.66
C VAL A 118 8.56 12.21 6.15
N GLN A 119 7.74 12.06 5.11
CA GLN A 119 6.93 13.15 4.55
C GLN A 119 5.47 13.00 4.92
N LEU A 120 4.82 14.12 5.22
CA LEU A 120 3.38 14.27 5.34
C LEU A 120 2.81 14.84 4.04
N TRP A 121 1.82 14.14 3.48
CA TRP A 121 1.01 14.60 2.38
C TRP A 121 -0.41 14.77 2.89
N SER A 122 -0.86 16.02 3.05
CA SER A 122 -2.25 16.29 3.45
C SER A 122 -3.21 15.79 2.38
N SER A 123 -4.44 15.44 2.75
CA SER A 123 -5.45 14.97 1.80
C SER A 123 -5.61 15.95 0.62
N GLY A 124 -5.35 15.47 -0.60
CA GLY A 124 -5.43 16.27 -1.83
C GLY A 124 -4.25 17.22 -2.08
N ALA A 125 -3.20 17.18 -1.26
CA ALA A 125 -2.00 17.98 -1.48
C ALA A 125 -1.24 17.55 -2.74
N LEU A 126 -0.63 18.52 -3.44
CA LEU A 126 0.22 18.28 -4.60
C LEU A 126 1.69 18.06 -4.24
N SER A 127 2.05 18.30 -2.98
CA SER A 127 3.40 18.13 -2.44
C SER A 127 3.35 17.72 -0.97
N GLY A 128 4.42 17.08 -0.51
CA GLY A 128 4.63 16.71 0.88
C GLY A 128 5.43 17.75 1.66
N THR A 129 5.29 17.67 2.98
CA THR A 129 6.10 18.40 3.96
C THR A 129 6.97 17.39 4.71
N THR A 130 8.28 17.60 4.75
CA THR A 130 9.16 16.79 5.58
C THR A 130 8.83 17.00 7.06
N LEU A 131 8.40 15.94 7.73
CA LEU A 131 8.15 15.97 9.18
C LEU A 131 9.41 15.61 9.97
N ILE A 132 10.15 14.60 9.51
CA ILE A 132 11.31 14.03 10.21
C ILE A 132 12.39 13.70 9.18
N GLY A 133 13.66 13.94 9.55
CA GLY A 133 14.82 13.73 8.69
C GLY A 133 15.18 14.98 7.89
N THR A 134 16.42 15.01 7.37
CA THR A 134 16.95 16.18 6.66
C THR A 134 16.76 16.11 5.14
N GLY A 135 16.37 14.95 4.60
CA GLY A 135 16.21 14.78 3.17
C GLY A 135 17.52 14.69 2.38
N LYS A 136 18.67 14.66 3.06
CA LYS A 136 20.00 14.65 2.42
C LYS A 136 20.69 13.32 2.68
N HIS A 137 21.22 12.73 1.61
CA HIS A 137 22.29 11.75 1.69
C HIS A 137 23.58 12.56 1.86
N GLU A 138 24.30 12.38 2.98
CA GLU A 138 25.67 12.87 3.08
C GLU A 138 26.56 11.81 2.43
N ASP A 139 27.26 12.19 1.36
CA ASP A 139 28.21 11.33 0.64
C ASP A 139 29.50 11.12 1.45
#